data_AF-A0AAC9STI9-F1
#
_entry.id   AF-A0AAC9STI9-F1
#
_cell.length_a   1.000
_cell.length_b   1.000
_cell.length_c   1.000
_cell.angle_alpha   90.00
_cell.angle_beta   90.00
_cell.angle_gamma   90.00
#
_symmetry.space_group_name_H-M   'P 1'
#
loop_
_entity.id
_entity.type
_entity.pdbx_description
1 polymer ?
#
loop_
_entity_poly.entity_id
_entity_poly.type
_entity_poly.pdbx_seq_one_letter_code
_entity_poly.pdbx_strand_id
1 'polypeptide(L)'
;MCSFNTIENFLDSSFAASLLGAIIGACGSWYGAKLSNRANEKNRKIESCERRVREFTAIKCELDYLLERYFNVYGSEIINTEDGQPIEEFSVSKEGYFVVFSNNSSCVGDIKSKNTQEGIIKSYILARAIMEEFDINNKMIKKLKLKKNF
;
A
#
# COMPACT_ATOMS: atom_id res chain seq x y z
N MET A 1 18.97 69.85 -29.82
CA MET A 1 17.96 68.92 -30.36
C MET A 1 18.54 67.54 -30.73
N CYS A 2 19.62 67.05 -30.08
CA CYS A 2 20.19 65.71 -30.36
C CYS A 2 20.01 64.68 -29.25
N SER A 3 19.44 65.04 -28.09
CA SER A 3 19.32 64.12 -26.94
C SER A 3 18.09 63.20 -26.98
N PHE A 4 17.06 63.54 -27.76
CA PHE A 4 15.80 62.79 -27.78
C PHE A 4 15.89 61.54 -28.68
N ASN A 5 16.52 61.66 -29.85
CA ASN A 5 16.70 60.56 -30.80
C ASN A 5 17.62 59.45 -30.28
N THR A 6 18.60 59.76 -29.42
CA THR A 6 19.51 58.73 -28.87
C THR A 6 18.82 57.85 -27.83
N ILE A 7 17.86 58.41 -27.08
CA ILE A 7 17.10 57.69 -26.05
C ILE A 7 16.05 56.77 -26.69
N GLU A 8 15.38 57.22 -27.76
CA GLU A 8 14.47 56.39 -28.57
C GLU A 8 15.18 55.17 -29.17
N ASN A 9 16.34 55.37 -29.82
CA ASN A 9 17.12 54.28 -30.40
C ASN A 9 17.69 53.31 -29.32
N PHE A 10 18.03 53.81 -28.13
CA PHE A 10 18.49 52.98 -27.02
C PHE A 10 17.34 52.16 -26.40
N LEU A 11 16.16 52.75 -26.25
CA LEU A 11 14.93 52.06 -25.82
C LEU A 11 14.52 50.98 -26.82
N ASP A 12 14.56 51.26 -28.12
CA ASP A 12 14.25 50.28 -29.16
C ASP A 12 15.25 49.12 -29.18
N SER A 13 16.55 49.40 -29.01
CA SER A 13 17.59 48.37 -28.94
C SER A 13 17.52 47.51 -27.68
N SER A 14 17.19 48.11 -26.53
CA SER A 14 17.05 47.42 -25.24
C SER A 14 15.76 46.58 -25.20
N PHE A 15 14.68 47.10 -25.76
CA PHE A 15 13.42 46.38 -25.90
C PHE A 15 13.58 45.19 -26.86
N ALA A 16 14.21 45.39 -28.01
CA ALA A 16 14.53 44.32 -28.96
C ALA A 16 15.45 43.24 -28.34
N ALA A 17 16.48 43.64 -27.60
CA ALA A 17 17.37 42.71 -26.90
C ALA A 17 16.65 41.93 -25.80
N SER A 18 15.77 42.58 -25.03
CA SER A 18 14.97 41.93 -23.98
C SER A 18 13.94 40.95 -24.56
N LEU A 19 13.33 41.27 -25.70
CA LEU A 19 12.40 40.41 -26.40
C LEU A 19 13.11 39.17 -26.97
N LEU A 20 14.30 39.35 -27.56
CA LEU A 20 15.13 38.24 -28.03
C LEU A 20 15.60 37.34 -26.88
N GLY A 21 16.03 37.93 -25.76
CA GLY A 21 16.38 37.18 -24.55
C GLY A 21 15.20 36.39 -23.98
N ALA A 22 14.00 36.98 -23.96
CA ALA A 22 12.78 36.32 -23.51
C ALA A 22 12.38 35.15 -24.43
N ILE A 23 12.51 35.30 -25.76
CA ILE A 23 12.22 34.24 -26.72
C ILE A 23 13.21 33.07 -26.54
N ILE A 24 14.50 33.35 -26.42
CA ILE A 24 15.52 32.31 -26.20
C ILE A 24 15.30 31.61 -24.85
N GLY A 25 15.00 32.37 -23.79
CA GLY A 25 14.67 31.84 -22.48
C GLY A 25 13.40 30.97 -22.48
N ALA A 26 12.35 31.38 -23.20
CA ALA A 26 11.11 30.62 -23.34
C ALA A 26 11.32 29.31 -24.12
N CYS A 27 12.08 29.36 -25.22
CA CYS A 27 12.45 28.17 -26.00
C CYS A 27 13.29 27.18 -25.18
N GLY A 28 14.28 27.68 -24.44
CA GLY A 28 15.11 26.87 -23.54
C GLY A 28 14.26 26.23 -22.43
N SER A 29 13.34 27.00 -21.83
CA SER A 29 12.41 26.51 -20.80
C SER A 29 11.47 25.44 -21.33
N TRP A 30 10.92 25.60 -22.54
CA TRP A 30 10.04 24.62 -23.16
C TRP A 30 10.77 23.31 -23.52
N TYR A 31 11.99 23.41 -24.06
CA TYR A 31 12.82 22.24 -24.36
C TYR A 31 13.22 21.49 -23.08
N GLY A 32 13.64 22.23 -22.04
CA GLY A 32 13.94 21.68 -20.72
C GLY A 32 12.73 21.01 -20.08
N ALA A 33 11.55 21.64 -20.14
CA ALA A 33 10.30 21.08 -19.64
C ALA A 33 9.91 19.79 -20.39
N LYS A 34 10.10 19.73 -21.71
CA LYS A 34 9.80 18.54 -22.51
C LYS A 34 10.74 17.37 -22.19
N LEU A 35 12.03 17.66 -21.99
CA LEU A 35 13.03 16.66 -21.62
C LEU A 35 12.78 16.13 -20.20
N SER A 36 12.52 17.05 -19.25
CA SER A 36 12.17 16.70 -17.87
C SER A 36 10.87 15.90 -17.81
N ASN A 37 9.83 16.27 -18.57
CA ASN A 37 8.58 15.51 -18.62
C ASN A 37 8.78 14.08 -19.12
N ARG A 38 9.62 13.86 -20.14
CA ARG A 38 9.94 12.51 -20.64
C ARG A 38 10.72 11.68 -19.61
N ALA A 39 11.66 12.29 -18.89
CA ALA A 39 12.41 11.62 -17.83
C ALA A 39 11.48 11.27 -16.65
N ASN A 40 10.62 12.21 -16.25
CA ASN A 40 9.63 12.04 -15.18
C ASN A 40 8.61 10.96 -15.52
N GLU A 41 8.19 10.82 -16.77
CA GLU A 41 7.25 9.77 -17.17
C GLU A 41 7.87 8.37 -17.05
N LYS A 42 9.14 8.21 -17.41
CA LYS A 42 9.87 6.95 -17.22
C LYS A 42 10.03 6.62 -15.74
N ASN A 43 10.45 7.59 -14.93
CA ASN A 43 10.63 7.41 -13.49
C ASN A 43 9.31 7.08 -12.81
N ARG A 44 8.19 7.73 -13.18
CA ARG A 44 6.85 7.42 -12.68
C ARG A 44 6.43 5.98 -12.95
N LYS A 45 6.72 5.45 -14.14
CA LYS A 45 6.41 4.05 -14.47
C LYS A 45 7.20 3.08 -13.59
N ILE A 46 8.49 3.34 -13.38
CA ILE A 46 9.35 2.53 -12.51
C ILE A 46 8.85 2.59 -11.07
N GLU A 47 8.63 3.79 -10.52
CA GLU A 47 8.10 4.00 -9.17
C GLU A 47 6.76 3.29 -8.95
N SER A 48 5.86 3.30 -9.94
CA SER A 48 4.57 2.60 -9.85
C SER A 48 4.73 1.08 -9.80
N CYS A 49 5.71 0.51 -10.53
CA CYS A 49 6.01 -0.91 -10.46
C CYS A 49 6.60 -1.28 -9.11
N GLU A 50 7.60 -0.53 -8.65
CA GLU A 50 8.22 -0.79 -7.35
C GLU A 50 7.24 -0.64 -6.20
N ARG A 51 6.35 0.35 -6.26
CA ARG A 51 5.29 0.55 -5.27
C ARG A 51 4.39 -0.68 -5.16
N ARG A 52 3.92 -1.21 -6.29
CA ARG A 52 3.10 -2.43 -6.31
C ARG A 52 3.83 -3.64 -5.72
N VAL A 53 5.11 -3.81 -6.05
CA VAL A 53 5.93 -4.89 -5.48
C VAL A 53 6.05 -4.76 -3.97
N ARG A 54 6.27 -3.55 -3.46
CA ARG A 54 6.33 -3.28 -2.01
C ARG A 54 5.00 -3.58 -1.32
N GLU A 55 3.88 -3.18 -1.92
CA GLU A 55 2.53 -3.44 -1.37
C GLU A 55 2.22 -4.94 -1.31
N PHE A 56 2.51 -5.71 -2.36
CA PHE A 56 2.32 -7.17 -2.33
C PHE A 56 3.26 -7.88 -1.36
N THR A 57 4.49 -7.38 -1.22
CA THR A 57 5.45 -7.92 -0.26
C THR A 57 4.95 -7.69 1.17
N ALA A 58 4.38 -6.51 1.46
CA ALA A 58 3.79 -6.20 2.75
C ALA A 58 2.60 -7.13 3.07
N ILE A 59 1.70 -7.36 2.09
CA ILE A 59 0.57 -8.30 2.24
C ILE A 59 1.08 -9.72 2.53
N LYS A 60 2.11 -10.17 1.80
CA LYS A 60 2.71 -11.48 2.04
C LYS A 60 3.27 -11.59 3.46
N CYS A 61 4.05 -10.59 3.91
CA CYS A 61 4.58 -10.57 5.27
C CYS A 61 3.47 -10.62 6.32
N GLU A 62 2.37 -9.89 6.13
CA GLU A 62 1.21 -9.96 7.04
C GLU A 62 0.66 -11.38 7.14
N LEU A 63 0.44 -12.06 6.00
CA LEU A 63 -0.05 -13.44 5.98
C LEU A 63 0.93 -14.42 6.63
N ASP A 64 2.24 -14.28 6.37
CA ASP A 64 3.27 -15.14 6.96
C ASP A 64 3.30 -14.99 8.49
N TYR A 65 3.25 -13.75 9.01
CA TYR A 65 3.22 -13.51 10.45
C TYR A 65 1.89 -13.93 11.12
N LEU A 66 0.77 -13.84 10.41
CA LEU A 66 -0.51 -14.36 10.90
C LEU A 66 -0.47 -15.88 11.04
N LEU A 67 0.13 -16.57 10.07
CA LEU A 67 0.28 -18.02 10.10
C LEU A 67 1.27 -18.45 11.20
N GLU A 68 2.38 -17.74 11.35
CA GLU A 68 3.35 -17.99 12.42
C GLU A 68 2.70 -17.81 13.80
N ARG A 69 1.95 -16.72 13.99
CA ARG A 69 1.22 -16.49 15.23
C ARG A 69 0.16 -17.57 15.47
N TYR A 70 -0.52 -18.03 14.42
CA TYR A 70 -1.45 -19.14 14.51
C TYR A 70 -0.77 -20.39 15.09
N PHE A 71 0.36 -20.81 14.53
CA PHE A 71 1.07 -22.00 14.99
C PHE A 71 1.63 -21.85 16.40
N ASN A 72 2.19 -20.69 16.73
CA ASN A 72 2.81 -20.44 18.03
C ASN A 72 1.81 -20.35 19.19
N VAL A 73 0.60 -19.86 18.93
CA VAL A 73 -0.40 -19.64 19.99
C VAL A 73 -1.44 -20.76 20.03
N TYR A 74 -1.90 -21.23 18.87
CA TYR A 74 -3.05 -22.13 18.80
C TYR A 74 -2.65 -23.53 18.33
N GLY A 75 -1.72 -23.60 17.35
CA GLY A 75 -1.33 -24.87 16.73
C GLY A 75 -0.81 -25.89 17.74
N SER A 76 0.05 -25.47 18.66
CA SER A 76 0.57 -26.36 19.71
C SER A 76 -0.52 -26.86 20.66
N GLU A 77 -1.51 -26.03 20.97
CA GLU A 77 -2.56 -26.39 21.92
C GLU A 77 -3.58 -27.34 21.29
N ILE A 78 -3.94 -27.11 20.03
CA ILE A 78 -4.79 -28.03 19.25
C ILE A 78 -4.14 -29.40 19.13
N ILE A 79 -2.83 -29.48 18.85
CA ILE A 79 -2.12 -30.75 18.68
C ILE A 79 -2.02 -31.53 19.99
N ASN A 80 -1.90 -30.83 21.12
CA ASN A 80 -1.70 -31.46 22.43
C ASN A 80 -3.02 -31.76 23.16
N THR A 81 -4.18 -31.31 22.65
CA THR A 81 -5.48 -31.55 23.26
C THR A 81 -5.96 -32.97 22.92
N GLU A 82 -6.30 -33.77 23.92
CA GLU A 82 -6.85 -35.11 23.73
C GLU A 82 -8.26 -35.05 23.09
N ASP A 83 -8.57 -36.05 22.27
CA ASP A 83 -9.88 -36.18 21.62
C ASP A 83 -11.01 -36.16 22.66
N GLY A 84 -11.93 -35.21 22.49
CA GLY A 84 -13.10 -35.04 23.36
C GLY A 84 -12.93 -34.05 24.52
N GLN A 85 -11.72 -33.50 24.72
CA GLN A 85 -11.51 -32.40 25.67
C GLN A 85 -11.73 -31.03 25.00
N PRO A 86 -12.31 -30.05 25.71
CA PRO A 86 -12.40 -28.69 25.21
C PRO A 86 -10.99 -28.06 25.21
N ILE A 87 -10.63 -27.44 24.09
CA ILE A 87 -9.44 -26.60 23.98
C ILE A 87 -9.58 -25.43 24.97
N GLU A 88 -8.50 -24.95 25.60
CA GLU A 88 -8.61 -23.86 26.57
C GLU A 88 -8.88 -22.50 25.90
N GLU A 89 -9.17 -21.49 26.72
CA GLU A 89 -9.57 -20.17 26.24
C GLU A 89 -8.38 -19.41 25.68
N PHE A 90 -8.44 -19.07 24.39
CA PHE A 90 -7.38 -18.32 23.75
C PHE A 90 -7.56 -16.81 23.93
N SER A 91 -6.47 -16.10 24.22
CA SER A 91 -6.48 -14.63 24.20
C SER A 91 -6.39 -14.11 22.76
N VAL A 92 -7.54 -13.90 22.12
CA VAL A 92 -7.63 -13.33 20.77
C VAL A 92 -7.88 -11.82 20.88
N SER A 93 -6.89 -10.99 20.58
CA SER A 93 -7.12 -9.55 20.35
C SER A 93 -7.78 -9.35 18.97
N LYS A 94 -9.04 -8.91 18.92
CA LYS A 94 -9.82 -8.81 17.66
C LYS A 94 -9.32 -7.75 16.68
N GLU A 95 -8.63 -6.74 17.17
CA GLU A 95 -8.31 -5.54 16.41
C GLU A 95 -6.87 -5.61 15.89
N GLY A 96 -6.70 -5.38 14.58
CA GLY A 96 -5.40 -5.08 14.00
C GLY A 96 -4.68 -6.21 13.24
N TYR A 97 -5.25 -7.41 13.13
CA TYR A 97 -4.57 -8.53 12.44
C TYR A 97 -4.45 -8.37 10.92
N PHE A 98 -5.32 -7.59 10.29
CA PHE A 98 -5.45 -7.54 8.84
C PHE A 98 -5.41 -6.12 8.25
N VAL A 99 -4.63 -5.24 8.89
CA VAL A 99 -4.57 -3.81 8.55
C VAL A 99 -3.86 -3.59 7.21
N VAL A 100 -2.86 -4.39 6.88
CA VAL A 100 -2.08 -4.24 5.65
C VAL A 100 -2.90 -4.63 4.44
N PHE A 101 -3.56 -5.79 4.47
CA PHE A 101 -4.43 -6.21 3.37
C PHE A 101 -5.61 -5.26 3.15
N SER A 102 -6.29 -4.84 4.23
CA SER A 102 -7.44 -3.93 4.11
C SER A 102 -7.05 -2.59 3.48
N ASN A 103 -5.92 -2.02 3.90
CA ASN A 103 -5.40 -0.75 3.37
C ASN A 103 -4.84 -0.85 1.93
N ASN A 104 -4.42 -2.04 1.49
CA ASN A 104 -3.82 -2.25 0.16
C ASN A 104 -4.70 -3.11 -0.77
N SER A 105 -5.98 -3.29 -0.45
CA SER A 105 -6.92 -4.15 -1.17
C SER A 105 -7.15 -3.71 -2.63
N SER A 106 -7.02 -2.40 -2.93
CA SER A 106 -7.09 -1.87 -4.29
C SER A 106 -6.01 -2.47 -5.21
N CYS A 107 -4.82 -2.72 -4.67
CA CYS A 107 -3.68 -3.23 -5.45
C CYS A 107 -3.90 -4.69 -5.87
N VAL A 108 -4.65 -5.46 -5.06
CA VAL A 108 -5.08 -6.82 -5.40
C VAL A 108 -6.08 -6.81 -6.56
N GLY A 109 -6.88 -5.75 -6.69
CA GLY A 109 -7.79 -5.53 -7.82
C GLY A 109 -7.08 -5.38 -9.17
N ASP A 110 -5.88 -4.80 -9.16
CA ASP A 110 -5.10 -4.49 -10.38
C ASP A 110 -4.33 -5.69 -10.95
N ILE A 111 -4.39 -6.85 -10.30
CA ILE A 111 -3.69 -8.07 -10.74
C ILE A 111 -4.37 -8.63 -12.00
N LYS A 112 -3.64 -8.71 -13.11
CA LYS A 112 -4.14 -9.31 -14.36
C LYS A 112 -4.35 -10.82 -14.29
N SER A 113 -3.56 -11.51 -13.48
CA SER A 113 -3.65 -12.96 -13.28
C SER A 113 -4.78 -13.30 -12.31
N LYS A 114 -5.90 -13.80 -12.85
CA LYS A 114 -7.05 -14.23 -12.04
C LYS A 114 -6.67 -15.26 -10.97
N ASN A 115 -5.85 -16.25 -11.32
CA ASN A 115 -5.45 -17.31 -10.38
C ASN A 115 -4.67 -16.76 -9.18
N THR A 116 -3.80 -15.78 -9.41
CA THR A 116 -3.01 -15.14 -8.34
C THR A 116 -3.90 -14.28 -7.45
N GLN A 117 -4.79 -13.51 -8.06
CA GLN A 117 -5.77 -12.69 -7.34
C GLN A 117 -6.68 -13.55 -6.46
N GLU A 118 -7.24 -14.62 -7.03
CA GLU A 118 -8.10 -15.57 -6.32
C GLU A 118 -7.36 -16.26 -5.19
N GLY A 119 -6.10 -16.67 -5.40
CA GLY A 119 -5.26 -17.27 -4.37
C GLY A 119 -5.06 -16.35 -3.16
N ILE A 120 -4.72 -15.07 -3.39
CA ILE A 120 -4.54 -14.08 -2.31
C ILE A 120 -5.84 -13.88 -1.53
N ILE A 121 -6.95 -13.66 -2.25
CA ILE A 121 -8.27 -13.44 -1.62
C ILE A 121 -8.69 -14.68 -0.82
N LYS A 122 -8.49 -15.89 -1.37
CA LYS A 122 -8.83 -17.14 -0.71
C LYS A 122 -8.02 -17.34 0.57
N SER A 123 -6.70 -17.14 0.52
CA SER A 123 -5.84 -17.23 1.71
C SER A 123 -6.30 -16.29 2.82
N TYR A 124 -6.69 -15.07 2.45
CA TYR A 124 -7.19 -14.09 3.40
C TYR A 124 -8.53 -14.48 4.03
N ILE A 125 -9.47 -14.97 3.22
CA ILE A 125 -10.77 -15.47 3.70
C ILE A 125 -10.56 -16.64 4.68
N LEU A 126 -9.69 -17.58 4.34
CA LEU A 126 -9.39 -18.73 5.19
C LEU A 126 -8.73 -18.30 6.52
N ALA A 127 -7.75 -17.40 6.47
CA ALA A 127 -7.11 -16.88 7.68
C ALA A 127 -8.11 -16.18 8.60
N ARG A 128 -9.06 -15.42 8.03
CA ARG A 128 -10.12 -14.77 8.80
C ARG A 128 -11.11 -15.77 9.39
N ALA A 129 -11.52 -16.79 8.62
CA ALA A 129 -12.42 -17.84 9.10
C ALA A 129 -11.85 -18.56 10.33
N ILE A 130 -10.56 -18.89 10.30
CA ILE A 130 -9.85 -19.50 11.45
C ILE A 130 -9.93 -18.60 12.70
N MET A 131 -9.69 -17.29 12.55
CA MET A 131 -9.80 -16.34 13.67
C MET A 131 -11.23 -16.25 14.22
N GLU A 132 -12.23 -16.33 13.34
CA GLU A 132 -13.65 -16.34 13.74
C GLU A 132 -14.02 -17.63 14.48
N GLU A 133 -13.50 -18.78 14.07
CA GLU A 133 -13.67 -20.06 14.76
C GLU A 133 -13.11 -20.02 16.19
N PHE A 134 -11.95 -19.39 16.40
CA PHE A 134 -11.40 -19.19 17.76
C PHE A 134 -12.28 -18.31 18.64
N ASP A 135 -12.88 -17.25 18.09
CA ASP A 135 -13.82 -16.42 18.84
C ASP A 135 -15.08 -17.23 19.24
N ILE A 136 -15.55 -18.12 18.37
CA ILE A 136 -16.65 -19.04 18.67
C ILE A 136 -16.24 -19.99 19.79
N ASN A 137 -15.06 -20.61 19.71
CA ASN A 137 -14.55 -21.51 20.75
C ASN A 137 -14.49 -20.81 22.11
N ASN A 138 -13.91 -19.61 22.18
CA ASN A 138 -13.82 -18.82 23.40
C ASN A 138 -15.19 -18.51 24.01
N LYS A 139 -16.18 -18.18 23.19
CA LYS A 139 -17.57 -17.97 23.65
C LYS A 139 -18.17 -19.24 24.25
N MET A 140 -17.87 -20.41 23.67
CA MET A 140 -18.37 -21.70 24.15
C MET A 140 -17.73 -22.08 25.48
N ILE A 141 -16.41 -21.91 25.62
CA ILE A 141 -15.69 -22.15 26.88
C ILE A 141 -16.21 -21.24 27.99
N LYS A 142 -16.43 -19.96 27.69
CA LYS A 142 -16.99 -19.02 28.66
C LYS A 142 -18.38 -19.45 29.16
N LYS A 143 -19.24 -19.96 28.27
CA LYS A 143 -20.54 -20.55 28.65
C LYS A 143 -20.38 -21.79 29.53
N LEU A 144 -19.43 -22.68 29.21
CA LEU A 144 -19.14 -23.87 30.02
C LEU A 144 -18.65 -23.50 31.42
N LYS A 145 -17.71 -22.55 31.54
CA LYS A 145 -17.20 -22.03 32.82
C LYS A 145 -18.32 -21.46 33.67
N LEU A 146 -19.22 -20.67 33.08
CA LEU A 146 -20.39 -20.11 33.79
C LEU A 146 -21.34 -21.20 34.31
N LYS A 147 -21.59 -22.25 33.52
CA LYS A 147 -22.48 -23.35 33.94
C LYS A 147 -21.91 -24.21 35.07
N LYS A 148 -20.57 -24.34 35.15
CA LYS A 148 -19.88 -25.15 36.17
C LYS A 148 -19.83 -24.47 37.55
N ASN A 149 -20.13 -23.18 37.63
CA ASN A 149 -20.15 -22.38 38.86
C ASN A 149 -21.54 -22.34 39.53
N PHE A 150 -22.52 -23.09 39.01
CA PHE A 150 -23.84 -23.34 39.61
C PHE A 150 -23.97 -24.82 39.95
#